data_AF-A0A2L0N4N5-F1
#
_entry.id   AF-A0A2L0N4N5-F1
#
_cell.length_a   1.000
_cell.length_b   1.000
_cell.length_c   1.000
_cell.angle_alpha   90.00
_cell.angle_beta   90.00
_cell.angle_gamma   90.00
#
_symmetry.space_group_name_H-M   'P 1'
#
loop_
_entity.id
_entity.type
_entity.pdbx_description
1 polymer ?
#
loop_
_entity_poly.entity_id
_entity_poly.type
_entity_poly.pdbx_seq_one_letter_code
_entity_poly.pdbx_strand_id
1 'polypeptide(L)'
;MSETKEYALQFVRTWAEAVVRQAERARAVRVRAARDSRNYEHMEDWSPTTEEIEANFREQWAEEHMLVWAAHQLERWEGRLRSERGQDPVEPDELLKNIRDALEHLDEVDFKDGSAVPPSAAGGRVTGKALRRLPGEQLWIELHDGSSFEGVSPETVETHALAVVRSIEDDLEQQLVDRCLDLLRDR
;
A
#
# COMPACT_ATOMS: atom_id res chain seq x y z
N MET A 1 -12.33 24.89 -15.35
CA MET A 1 -10.90 24.58 -15.24
C MET A 1 -10.48 23.95 -16.57
N SER A 2 -9.24 23.52 -16.80
CA SER A 2 -8.98 22.67 -17.97
C SER A 2 -9.62 21.30 -17.74
N GLU A 3 -10.13 20.68 -18.81
CA GLU A 3 -10.74 19.34 -18.76
C GLU A 3 -9.77 18.30 -18.15
N THR A 4 -8.49 18.38 -18.51
CA THR A 4 -7.42 17.53 -17.93
C THR A 4 -7.32 17.66 -16.41
N LYS A 5 -7.42 18.88 -15.87
CA LYS A 5 -7.37 19.14 -14.43
C LYS A 5 -8.59 18.57 -13.70
N GLU A 6 -9.76 18.62 -14.35
CA GLU A 6 -11.00 18.06 -13.82
C GLU A 6 -10.92 16.52 -13.74
N TYR A 7 -10.41 15.87 -14.79
CA TYR A 7 -10.17 14.43 -14.76
C TYR A 7 -9.09 14.01 -13.76
N ALA A 8 -7.98 14.76 -13.65
CA ALA A 8 -6.95 14.47 -12.66
C ALA A 8 -7.52 14.51 -11.23
N LEU A 9 -8.35 15.53 -10.91
CA LEU A 9 -9.04 15.61 -9.62
C LEU A 9 -10.02 14.45 -9.41
N GLN A 10 -10.76 14.05 -10.46
CA GLN A 10 -11.65 12.90 -10.39
C GLN A 10 -10.87 11.60 -10.08
N PHE A 11 -9.72 11.38 -10.71
CA PHE A 11 -8.90 10.20 -10.43
C PHE A 11 -8.29 10.23 -9.03
N VAL A 12 -7.84 11.38 -8.54
CA VAL A 12 -7.40 11.53 -7.14
C VAL A 12 -8.49 11.09 -6.16
N ARG A 13 -9.73 11.59 -6.33
CA ARG A 13 -10.87 11.18 -5.49
C ARG A 13 -11.17 9.69 -5.61
N THR A 14 -11.19 9.18 -6.84
CA THR A 14 -11.45 7.76 -7.12
C THR A 14 -10.46 6.86 -6.38
N TRP A 15 -9.17 7.20 -6.44
CA TRP A 15 -8.13 6.40 -5.78
C TRP A 15 -8.07 6.62 -4.27
N ALA A 16 -8.39 7.80 -3.77
CA ALA A 16 -8.54 8.03 -2.33
C ALA A 16 -9.65 7.15 -1.73
N GLU A 17 -10.82 7.11 -2.38
CA GLU A 17 -11.91 6.20 -2.00
C GLU A 17 -11.50 4.72 -2.09
N ALA A 18 -10.72 4.36 -3.11
CA ALA A 18 -10.21 3.00 -3.27
C ALA A 18 -9.23 2.62 -2.15
N VAL A 19 -8.33 3.51 -1.74
CA VAL A 19 -7.40 3.29 -0.62
C VAL A 19 -8.16 3.06 0.67
N VAL A 20 -9.15 3.91 0.99
CA VAL A 20 -9.96 3.76 2.22
C VAL A 20 -10.68 2.41 2.23
N ARG A 21 -11.37 2.06 1.14
CA ARG A 21 -12.08 0.78 1.02
C ARG A 21 -11.13 -0.41 1.12
N GLN A 22 -9.95 -0.31 0.51
CA GLN A 22 -8.97 -1.38 0.49
C GLN A 22 -8.30 -1.56 1.86
N ALA A 23 -8.06 -0.46 2.59
CA ALA A 23 -7.57 -0.49 3.97
C ALA A 23 -8.55 -1.22 4.90
N GLU A 24 -9.86 -0.95 4.76
CA GLU A 24 -10.90 -1.66 5.50
C GLU A 24 -10.91 -3.16 5.20
N ARG A 25 -10.78 -3.55 3.93
CA ARG A 25 -10.70 -4.96 3.52
C ARG A 25 -9.47 -5.65 4.10
N ALA A 26 -8.29 -5.07 3.90
CA ALA A 26 -7.03 -5.61 4.42
C ALA A 26 -7.07 -5.74 5.95
N ARG A 27 -7.65 -4.76 6.65
CA ARG A 27 -7.85 -4.83 8.11
C ARG A 27 -8.81 -5.96 8.50
N ALA A 28 -9.95 -6.09 7.82
CA ALA A 28 -10.92 -7.13 8.12
C ALA A 28 -10.33 -8.55 7.96
N VAL A 29 -9.56 -8.76 6.89
CA VAL A 29 -8.88 -10.04 6.64
C VAL A 29 -7.81 -10.31 7.69
N ARG A 30 -7.00 -9.32 8.08
CA ARG A 30 -6.03 -9.48 9.18
C ARG A 30 -6.65 -9.85 10.51
N VAL A 31 -7.74 -9.16 10.89
CA VAL A 31 -8.47 -9.47 12.13
C VAL A 31 -8.99 -10.92 12.10
N ARG A 32 -9.49 -11.37 10.94
CA ARG A 32 -9.95 -12.74 10.74
C ARG A 32 -8.79 -13.73 10.82
N ALA A 33 -7.71 -13.51 10.08
CA ALA A 33 -6.52 -14.36 10.05
C ALA A 33 -5.88 -14.50 11.44
N ALA A 34 -5.74 -13.40 12.19
CA ALA A 34 -5.20 -13.42 13.54
C ALA A 34 -6.10 -14.19 14.53
N ARG A 35 -7.42 -14.08 14.39
CA ARG A 35 -8.36 -14.86 15.20
C ARG A 35 -8.26 -16.34 14.85
N ASP A 36 -8.28 -16.67 13.56
CA ASP A 36 -8.28 -18.04 13.09
C ASP A 36 -6.94 -18.73 13.40
N SER A 37 -5.81 -18.02 13.33
CA SER A 37 -4.50 -18.49 13.79
C SER A 37 -4.49 -18.82 15.28
N ARG A 38 -5.04 -17.95 16.15
CA ARG A 38 -5.17 -18.26 17.58
C ARG A 38 -6.07 -19.47 17.81
N ASN A 39 -7.17 -19.56 17.07
CA ASN A 39 -8.09 -20.69 17.16
C ASN A 39 -7.43 -22.01 16.71
N TYR A 40 -6.54 -21.97 15.71
CA TYR A 40 -5.79 -23.11 15.22
C TYR A 40 -4.88 -23.72 16.29
N GLU A 41 -4.25 -22.87 17.13
CA GLU A 41 -3.37 -23.32 18.22
C GLU A 41 -4.07 -24.18 19.28
N HIS A 42 -5.40 -24.07 19.39
CA HIS A 42 -6.17 -24.90 20.33
C HIS A 42 -6.23 -26.39 19.89
N MET A 43 -6.05 -26.70 18.61
CA MET A 43 -6.11 -28.06 18.05
C MET A 43 -7.39 -28.85 18.42
N GLU A 44 -8.53 -28.15 18.48
CA GLU A 44 -9.83 -28.71 18.81
C GLU A 44 -10.67 -28.96 17.55
N ASP A 45 -11.76 -29.71 17.66
CA ASP A 45 -12.66 -29.99 16.52
C ASP A 45 -13.31 -28.73 15.90
N TRP A 46 -13.35 -27.62 16.65
CA TRP A 46 -13.83 -26.32 16.19
C TRP A 46 -12.71 -25.40 15.67
N SER A 47 -11.44 -25.81 15.83
CA SER A 47 -10.30 -25.06 15.32
C SER A 47 -10.32 -25.05 13.79
N PRO A 48 -9.92 -23.94 13.16
CA PRO A 48 -9.67 -23.92 11.72
C PRO A 48 -8.73 -25.05 11.31
N THR A 49 -8.88 -25.51 10.08
CA THR A 49 -7.97 -26.45 9.43
C THR A 49 -6.74 -25.74 8.89
N THR A 50 -5.67 -26.49 8.62
CA THR A 50 -4.46 -25.94 7.97
C THR A 50 -4.79 -25.28 6.62
N GLU A 51 -5.70 -25.88 5.84
CA GLU A 51 -6.14 -25.33 4.55
C GLU A 51 -6.83 -23.97 4.70
N GLU A 52 -7.63 -23.78 5.76
CA GLU A 52 -8.27 -22.50 6.07
C GLU A 52 -7.25 -21.43 6.50
N ILE A 53 -6.20 -21.81 7.23
CA ILE A 53 -5.11 -20.90 7.61
C ILE A 53 -4.32 -20.46 6.38
N GLU A 54 -3.98 -21.39 5.47
CA GLU A 54 -3.31 -21.05 4.23
C GLU A 54 -4.18 -20.19 3.30
N ALA A 55 -5.50 -20.45 3.26
CA ALA A 55 -6.44 -19.61 2.51
C ALA A 55 -6.50 -18.19 3.07
N ASN A 56 -6.55 -18.05 4.40
CA ASN A 56 -6.51 -16.76 5.07
C ASN A 56 -5.21 -16.00 4.75
N PHE A 57 -4.06 -16.69 4.73
CA PHE A 57 -2.79 -16.07 4.32
C PHE A 57 -2.85 -15.54 2.89
N ARG A 58 -3.27 -16.37 1.92
CA ARG A 58 -3.36 -15.95 0.51
C ARG A 58 -4.27 -14.74 0.31
N GLU A 59 -5.39 -14.69 1.03
CA GLU A 59 -6.30 -13.55 0.99
C GLU A 59 -5.66 -12.31 1.62
N GLN A 60 -5.06 -12.45 2.81
CA GLN A 60 -4.36 -11.34 3.47
C GLN A 60 -3.26 -10.76 2.57
N TRP A 61 -2.42 -11.64 2.03
CA TRP A 61 -1.34 -11.31 1.11
C TRP A 61 -1.84 -10.47 -0.09
N ALA A 62 -2.92 -10.93 -0.73
CA ALA A 62 -3.49 -10.25 -1.89
C ALA A 62 -4.08 -8.89 -1.52
N GLU A 63 -4.85 -8.80 -0.43
CA GLU A 63 -5.50 -7.55 -0.02
C GLU A 63 -4.49 -6.48 0.44
N GLU A 64 -3.38 -6.88 1.07
CA GLU A 64 -2.29 -5.97 1.44
C GLU A 64 -1.52 -5.47 0.20
N HIS A 65 -1.23 -6.36 -0.75
CA HIS A 65 -0.62 -5.97 -2.03
C HIS A 65 -1.52 -4.98 -2.78
N MET A 66 -2.83 -5.22 -2.81
CA MET A 66 -3.79 -4.30 -3.44
C MET A 66 -3.85 -2.94 -2.74
N LEU A 67 -3.66 -2.88 -1.43
CA LEU A 67 -3.59 -1.61 -0.69
C LEU A 67 -2.38 -0.78 -1.11
N VAL A 68 -1.21 -1.41 -1.23
CA VAL A 68 0.02 -0.74 -1.72
C VAL A 68 -0.19 -0.19 -3.12
N TRP A 69 -0.79 -0.98 -4.03
CA TRP A 69 -1.09 -0.50 -5.38
C TRP A 69 -2.08 0.66 -5.41
N ALA A 70 -3.14 0.60 -4.62
CA ALA A 70 -4.12 1.68 -4.55
C ALA A 70 -3.46 2.99 -4.07
N ALA A 71 -2.62 2.92 -3.03
CA ALA A 71 -1.89 4.07 -2.53
C ALA A 71 -0.92 4.63 -3.57
N HIS A 72 -0.19 3.75 -4.27
CA HIS A 72 0.71 4.16 -5.35
C HIS A 72 -0.03 4.88 -6.49
N GLN A 73 -1.20 4.38 -6.90
CA GLN A 73 -2.00 5.04 -7.94
C GLN A 73 -2.50 6.41 -7.47
N LEU A 74 -2.90 6.54 -6.21
CA LEU A 74 -3.29 7.82 -5.61
C LEU A 74 -2.16 8.84 -5.70
N GLU A 75 -0.94 8.49 -5.27
CA GLU A 75 0.24 9.38 -5.36
C GLU A 75 0.54 9.81 -6.81
N ARG A 76 0.40 8.90 -7.78
CA ARG A 76 0.62 9.24 -9.19
C ARG A 76 -0.39 10.26 -9.72
N TRP A 77 -1.66 10.12 -9.35
CA TRP A 77 -2.70 11.05 -9.76
C TRP A 77 -2.63 12.38 -9.02
N GLU A 78 -2.19 12.37 -7.76
CA GLU A 78 -1.87 13.56 -6.97
C GLU A 78 -0.76 14.37 -7.66
N GLY A 79 0.36 13.73 -7.99
CA GLY A 79 1.46 14.37 -8.71
C GLY A 79 1.03 14.91 -10.08
N ARG A 80 0.16 14.18 -10.80
CA ARG A 80 -0.42 14.69 -12.06
C ARG A 80 -1.29 15.92 -11.81
N LEU A 81 -2.16 15.91 -10.81
CA LEU A 81 -3.02 17.04 -10.47
C LEU A 81 -2.23 18.29 -10.08
N ARG A 82 -1.15 18.13 -9.31
CA ARG A 82 -0.22 19.22 -8.97
C ARG A 82 0.46 19.79 -10.21
N SER A 83 0.94 18.93 -11.10
CA SER A 83 1.54 19.36 -12.37
C SER A 83 0.56 20.21 -13.22
N GLU A 84 -0.71 19.78 -13.32
CA GLU A 84 -1.77 20.56 -14.01
C GLU A 84 -2.12 21.88 -13.29
N ARG A 85 -1.75 22.01 -12.01
CA ARG A 85 -1.88 23.24 -11.22
C ARG A 85 -0.62 24.11 -11.25
N GLY A 86 0.46 23.67 -11.90
CA GLY A 86 1.75 24.36 -11.87
C GLY A 86 2.43 24.30 -10.49
N GLN A 87 2.11 23.28 -9.70
CA GLN A 87 2.67 23.03 -8.36
C GLN A 87 3.78 21.97 -8.46
N ASP A 88 4.75 22.05 -7.55
CA ASP A 88 5.79 21.03 -7.41
C ASP A 88 5.18 19.70 -6.96
N PRO A 89 5.66 18.54 -7.47
CA PRO A 89 5.19 17.23 -7.04
C PRO A 89 5.51 16.99 -5.55
N VAL A 90 4.63 16.31 -4.83
CA VAL A 90 4.96 15.78 -3.50
C VAL A 90 5.89 14.59 -3.67
N GLU A 91 6.88 14.47 -2.79
CA GLU A 91 7.72 13.29 -2.75
C GLU A 91 6.87 12.09 -2.32
N PRO A 92 6.88 10.98 -3.09
CA PRO A 92 6.14 9.77 -2.71
C PRO A 92 6.62 9.22 -1.37
N ASP A 93 5.72 8.54 -0.65
CA ASP A 93 6.07 7.83 0.57
C ASP A 93 7.12 6.76 0.27
N GLU A 94 8.32 6.89 0.87
CA GLU A 94 9.45 6.03 0.55
C GLU A 94 9.19 4.56 0.90
N LEU A 95 8.45 4.30 1.99
CA LEU A 95 8.14 2.94 2.42
C LEU A 95 7.20 2.28 1.41
N LEU A 96 6.09 2.92 1.08
CA LEU A 96 5.11 2.40 0.11
C LEU A 96 5.74 2.21 -1.27
N LYS A 97 6.62 3.13 -1.68
CA LYS A 97 7.37 3.02 -2.92
C LYS A 97 8.29 1.79 -2.93
N ASN A 98 9.07 1.59 -1.87
CA ASN A 98 9.99 0.44 -1.79
C ASN A 98 9.22 -0.88 -1.77
N ILE A 99 8.10 -0.94 -1.05
CA ILE A 99 7.21 -2.11 -1.03
C ILE A 99 6.62 -2.37 -2.41
N ARG A 100 6.10 -1.35 -3.10
CA ARG A 100 5.57 -1.50 -4.46
C ARG A 100 6.65 -1.98 -5.43
N ASP A 101 7.84 -1.37 -5.40
CA ASP A 101 8.96 -1.77 -6.26
C ASP A 101 9.33 -3.25 -6.00
N ALA A 102 9.30 -3.70 -4.75
CA ALA A 102 9.57 -5.11 -4.41
C ALA A 102 8.48 -6.06 -4.93
N LEU A 103 7.20 -5.67 -4.80
CA LEU A 103 6.07 -6.45 -5.28
C LEU A 103 5.97 -6.49 -6.81
N GLU A 104 6.29 -5.39 -7.49
CA GLU A 104 6.30 -5.27 -8.95
C GLU A 104 7.33 -6.20 -9.60
N HIS A 105 8.44 -6.46 -8.92
CA HIS A 105 9.54 -7.29 -9.39
C HIS A 105 9.60 -8.66 -8.70
N LEU A 106 8.53 -9.08 -8.01
CA LEU A 106 8.50 -10.32 -7.23
C LEU A 106 8.70 -11.57 -8.10
N ASP A 107 8.39 -11.52 -9.40
CA ASP A 107 8.58 -12.60 -10.36
C ASP A 107 10.03 -12.79 -10.82
N GLU A 108 10.91 -11.85 -10.49
CA GLU A 108 12.31 -11.81 -10.93
C GLU A 108 13.32 -12.15 -9.80
N VAL A 109 12.85 -12.49 -8.60
CA VAL A 109 13.67 -12.70 -7.39
C VAL A 109 13.93 -14.19 -7.11
N ASP A 110 14.87 -14.49 -6.21
CA ASP A 110 15.09 -15.85 -5.72
C ASP A 110 14.11 -16.13 -4.56
N PHE A 111 13.67 -17.38 -4.41
CA PHE A 111 12.83 -17.81 -3.27
C PHE A 111 13.62 -18.76 -2.37
N LYS A 112 13.65 -18.47 -1.07
CA LYS A 112 14.39 -19.26 -0.08
C LYS A 112 13.70 -19.21 1.28
N ASP A 113 13.51 -20.38 1.90
CA ASP A 113 13.00 -20.53 3.27
C ASP A 113 11.68 -19.77 3.53
N GLY A 114 10.75 -19.77 2.58
CA GLY A 114 9.47 -19.07 2.69
C GLY A 114 9.52 -17.56 2.43
N SER A 115 10.66 -17.04 1.94
CA SER A 115 10.87 -15.63 1.60
C SER A 115 11.30 -15.42 0.15
N ALA A 116 10.90 -14.28 -0.41
CA ALA A 116 11.52 -13.67 -1.57
C ALA A 116 12.77 -12.91 -1.15
N VAL A 117 13.91 -13.24 -1.77
CA VAL A 117 15.23 -12.69 -1.44
C VAL A 117 15.93 -12.14 -2.69
N PRO A 118 16.85 -11.16 -2.56
CA PRO A 118 17.56 -10.63 -3.71
C PRO A 118 18.30 -11.74 -4.47
N PRO A 119 18.28 -11.73 -5.82
CA PRO A 119 18.89 -12.79 -6.61
C PRO A 119 20.39 -12.91 -6.35
N SER A 120 20.86 -14.15 -6.24
CA SER A 120 22.24 -14.52 -5.93
C SER A 120 23.22 -14.29 -7.08
N ALA A 121 22.75 -14.22 -8.33
CA ALA A 121 23.57 -14.05 -9.53
C ALA A 121 23.70 -12.58 -9.98
N ALA A 122 24.89 -12.19 -10.43
CA ALA A 122 25.27 -10.83 -10.82
C ALA A 122 24.48 -10.20 -12.01
N GLY A 123 23.58 -10.96 -12.65
CA GLY A 123 22.74 -10.50 -13.76
C GLY A 123 21.51 -9.68 -13.35
N GLY A 124 21.05 -9.79 -12.09
CA GLY A 124 19.81 -9.15 -11.58
C GLY A 124 20.03 -7.82 -10.84
N ARG A 125 20.95 -6.97 -11.33
CA ARG A 125 21.47 -5.80 -10.59
C ARG A 125 20.40 -4.74 -10.25
N VAL A 126 19.29 -4.70 -11.01
CA VAL A 126 18.16 -3.80 -10.77
C VAL A 126 17.12 -4.45 -9.86
N THR A 127 16.78 -5.71 -10.12
CA THR A 127 15.75 -6.48 -9.42
C THR A 127 16.04 -6.64 -7.93
N GLY A 128 17.27 -7.02 -7.56
CA GLY A 128 17.65 -7.17 -6.16
C GLY A 128 17.71 -5.84 -5.38
N LYS A 129 17.64 -4.69 -6.06
CA LYS A 129 17.74 -3.38 -5.42
C LYS A 129 16.47 -3.01 -4.66
N ALA A 130 15.30 -3.43 -5.14
CA ALA A 130 14.02 -3.14 -4.49
C ALA A 130 13.90 -3.88 -3.17
N LEU A 131 14.15 -5.20 -3.16
CA LEU A 131 14.18 -6.01 -1.93
C LEU A 131 15.21 -5.50 -0.92
N ARG A 132 16.43 -5.13 -1.35
CA ARG A 132 17.48 -4.57 -0.46
C ARG A 132 17.11 -3.24 0.21
N ARG A 133 16.06 -2.56 -0.25
CA ARG A 133 15.55 -1.32 0.35
C ARG A 133 14.44 -1.57 1.36
N LEU A 134 13.91 -2.80 1.41
CA LEU A 134 12.99 -3.20 2.45
C LEU A 134 13.75 -3.42 3.76
N PRO A 135 13.13 -3.14 4.91
CA PRO A 135 13.59 -3.68 6.18
C PRO A 135 13.73 -5.21 6.08
N GLY A 136 14.77 -5.78 6.67
CA GLY A 136 15.09 -7.22 6.56
C GLY A 136 15.61 -7.69 5.19
N GLU A 137 15.61 -6.83 4.17
CA GLU A 137 16.03 -7.14 2.80
C GLU A 137 15.26 -8.30 2.14
N GLN A 138 14.08 -8.65 2.65
CA GLN A 138 13.26 -9.77 2.17
C GLN A 138 11.77 -9.55 2.37
N LEU A 139 10.98 -10.40 1.72
CA LEU A 139 9.53 -10.34 1.73
C LEU A 139 8.98 -11.76 1.97
N TRP A 140 8.12 -11.92 2.98
CA TRP A 140 7.59 -13.23 3.36
C TRP A 140 6.54 -13.67 2.36
N ILE A 141 6.65 -14.87 1.78
CA ILE A 141 5.67 -15.41 0.84
C ILE A 141 4.89 -16.61 1.41
N GLU A 142 5.15 -16.93 2.66
CA GLU A 142 4.48 -17.96 3.45
C GLU A 142 4.02 -17.38 4.78
N LEU A 143 3.15 -18.12 5.49
CA LEU A 143 2.63 -17.73 6.78
C LEU A 143 3.78 -17.58 7.80
N HIS A 144 4.20 -16.35 8.05
CA HIS A 144 5.18 -16.02 9.07
C HIS A 144 4.59 -14.93 9.97
N ASP A 145 4.51 -15.21 11.28
CA ASP A 145 4.16 -14.30 12.40
C ASP A 145 3.04 -13.25 12.21
N GLY A 146 2.21 -13.40 11.17
CA GLY A 146 1.18 -12.43 10.77
C GLY A 146 1.69 -11.26 9.91
N SER A 147 2.99 -11.20 9.57
CA SER A 147 3.57 -10.14 8.74
C SER A 147 3.85 -10.58 7.30
N SER A 148 3.52 -9.71 6.35
CA SER A 148 3.80 -9.92 4.92
C SER A 148 5.21 -9.45 4.51
N PHE A 149 5.81 -8.56 5.29
CA PHE A 149 7.08 -7.92 4.99
C PHE A 149 7.96 -7.99 6.24
N GLU A 150 9.21 -8.42 6.09
CA GLU A 150 10.08 -8.48 7.26
C GLU A 150 10.30 -7.07 7.83
N GLY A 151 10.03 -6.90 9.12
CA GLY A 151 10.20 -5.62 9.80
C GLY A 151 9.20 -4.52 9.40
N VAL A 152 8.19 -4.82 8.55
CA VAL A 152 7.08 -3.89 8.26
C VAL A 152 5.78 -4.59 8.58
N SER A 153 5.11 -4.13 9.65
CA SER A 153 3.81 -4.68 10.00
C SER A 153 2.76 -4.22 8.98
N PRO A 154 1.74 -5.05 8.69
CA PRO A 154 0.64 -4.62 7.84
C PRO A 154 -0.09 -3.36 8.33
N GLU A 155 -0.12 -3.11 9.63
CA GLU A 155 -0.66 -1.88 10.23
C GLU A 155 0.17 -0.66 9.85
N THR A 156 1.50 -0.81 9.72
CA THR A 156 2.36 0.25 9.21
C THR A 156 2.00 0.59 7.77
N VAL A 157 1.85 -0.42 6.89
CA VAL A 157 1.44 -0.19 5.49
C VAL A 157 0.11 0.55 5.42
N GLU A 158 -0.89 0.10 6.19
CA GLU A 158 -2.18 0.77 6.29
C GLU A 158 -2.06 2.21 6.77
N THR A 159 -1.26 2.45 7.82
CA THR A 159 -1.06 3.79 8.39
C THR A 159 -0.50 4.76 7.38
N HIS A 160 0.51 4.33 6.62
CA HIS A 160 1.14 5.12 5.56
C HIS A 160 0.16 5.35 4.40
N ALA A 161 -0.57 4.34 3.94
CA ALA A 161 -1.56 4.48 2.87
C ALA A 161 -2.67 5.48 3.24
N LEU A 162 -3.18 5.43 4.47
CA LEU A 162 -4.18 6.38 4.96
C LEU A 162 -3.58 7.78 5.22
N ALA A 163 -2.28 7.89 5.49
CA ALA A 163 -1.62 9.18 5.62
C ALA A 163 -1.55 9.92 4.28
N VAL A 164 -1.32 9.21 3.17
CA VAL A 164 -1.39 9.79 1.82
C VAL A 164 -2.79 10.36 1.55
N VAL A 165 -3.85 9.62 1.90
CA VAL A 165 -5.24 10.11 1.75
C VAL A 165 -5.45 11.40 2.54
N ARG A 166 -5.10 11.41 3.83
CA ARG A 166 -5.28 12.59 4.70
C ARG A 166 -4.53 13.81 4.17
N SER A 167 -3.28 13.63 3.76
CA SER A 167 -2.48 14.74 3.19
C SER A 167 -3.13 15.36 1.96
N ILE A 168 -3.78 14.55 1.11
CA ILE A 168 -4.46 15.04 -0.09
C ILE A 168 -5.76 15.75 0.27
N GLU A 169 -6.51 15.22 1.23
CA GLU A 169 -7.74 15.85 1.71
C GLU A 169 -7.44 17.23 2.31
N ASP A 170 -6.42 17.33 3.16
CA ASP A 170 -5.97 18.59 3.76
C ASP A 170 -5.54 19.60 2.67
N ASP A 171 -4.76 19.16 1.68
CA ASP A 171 -4.33 20.00 0.55
C ASP A 171 -5.50 20.50 -0.30
N LEU A 172 -6.53 19.67 -0.50
CA LEU A 172 -7.73 20.04 -1.24
C LEU A 172 -8.62 21.01 -0.45
N GLU A 173 -8.74 20.82 0.87
CA GLU A 173 -9.48 21.71 1.76
C GLU A 173 -8.83 23.09 1.82
N GLN A 174 -7.52 23.16 2.04
CA GLN A 174 -6.78 24.42 2.11
C GLN A 174 -6.96 25.25 0.82
N GLN A 175 -6.94 24.59 -0.35
CA GLN A 175 -7.16 25.27 -1.63
C GLN A 175 -8.59 25.83 -1.79
N LEU A 176 -9.60 25.15 -1.22
CA LEU A 176 -10.96 25.67 -1.21
C LEU A 176 -11.08 26.90 -0.31
N VAL A 177 -10.40 26.89 0.84
CA VAL A 177 -10.34 28.03 1.76
C VAL A 177 -9.65 29.22 1.10
N ASP A 178 -8.47 29.04 0.52
CA ASP A 178 -7.70 30.10 -0.13
C ASP A 178 -8.51 30.78 -1.24
N ARG A 179 -9.17 29.97 -2.08
CA ARG A 179 -10.03 30.49 -3.15
C ARG A 179 -11.25 31.26 -2.62
N CYS A 180 -11.83 30.83 -1.51
CA CYS A 180 -12.92 31.58 -0.86
C CYS A 180 -12.42 32.92 -0.32
N LEU A 181 -11.24 32.96 0.29
CA LEU A 181 -10.64 34.19 0.83
C LEU A 181 -10.30 35.20 -0.27
N ASP A 182 -9.77 34.74 -1.41
CA ASP A 182 -9.48 35.62 -2.55
C ASP A 182 -10.78 36.27 -3.09
N LEU A 183 -11.84 35.49 -3.23
CA LEU A 183 -13.16 36.01 -3.67
C LEU A 183 -13.78 37.01 -2.69
N LEU A 184 -13.43 36.94 -1.41
CA LEU A 184 -13.87 37.88 -0.39
C LEU A 184 -13.01 39.14 -0.34
N ARG A 185 -11.74 39.08 -0.77
CA ARG A 185 -10.82 40.23 -0.85
C ARG A 185 -11.02 41.08 -2.10
N ASP A 186 -11.51 40.48 -3.18
CA ASP A 186 -11.82 41.17 -4.45
C ASP A 186 -13.20 41.86 -4.47
N ARG A 187 -13.84 42.01 -3.29
CA ARG A 187 -15.11 42.74 -3.08
C ARG A 187 -14.90 43.96 -2.20
#